data_AF-A0A7V3LWH4-F1
#
_entry.id   AF-A0A7V3LWH4-F1
#
_cell.length_a   1.000
_cell.length_b   1.000
_cell.length_c   1.000
_cell.angle_alpha   90.00
_cell.angle_beta   90.00
_cell.angle_gamma   90.00
#
_symmetry.space_group_name_H-M   'P 1'
#
loop_
_entity.id
_entity.type
_entity.pdbx_description
1 polymer ?
#
loop_
_entity_poly.entity_id
_entity_poly.type
_entity_poly.pdbx_seq_one_letter_code
_entity_poly.pdbx_strand_id
1 'polypeptide(L)'
;ASLKDKSLIQLVNTATLPGIVGYALSMPDIHQGYGFPIGGVVATRVEDGVVSPGGVGYDINCLAGDARILHEHGYTRPIADMAREWKDARLACFRLNEAQPDAARPALWFGRSPHAPVLRLETASGETILATADHPFWTPDGMVEAGRLHPGDRVALFPLHGVPYEAPPQETLVDEAGLRVFLRKLGKGDRGNAAGQIIRALKRRGLLPLRYDSPATPYLIKLLGFLFGDGSVYFQADGKGVVAFYGDPADLESIRRDVMAIGFTPSRIYTRTRDHEIATTYQRYAFQREAAWFKASSTALAALLAYLGAPVGEKASQAYEAPGWLERAPRWHKRLFLAALFGAELSAPQTISGHAANLAAPVLSMNKREQVMASGRRFLETLARWLGEFEVQTRPIQTRMEQTNRDGSRSVRLRLVISAAPDNLIRLWENVGYEYNAKRRYLAAAAVQYLKIKQKHIAARENAAQEAQALAREGVSVGDIAASLAGVEVNRRFIERSIYEGRKTAPRVAQTFPAFSEFLT
;
A
#
# COMPACT_ATOMS: atom_id res chain seq x y z
N ALA A 1 29.93 36.78 18.29
CA ALA A 1 29.19 35.63 18.86
C ALA A 1 30.11 34.41 19.04
N SER A 2 30.90 34.06 18.02
CA SER A 2 31.84 32.91 17.96
C SER A 2 32.86 32.76 19.09
N LEU A 3 33.32 33.83 19.74
CA LEU A 3 34.24 33.75 20.90
C LEU A 3 33.55 33.37 22.22
N LYS A 4 32.21 33.30 22.23
CA LYS A 4 31.41 33.02 23.44
C LYS A 4 30.84 31.60 23.47
N ASP A 5 31.01 30.82 22.40
CA ASP A 5 30.51 29.45 22.28
C ASP A 5 31.67 28.45 22.02
N LYS A 6 31.34 27.18 21.77
CA LYS A 6 32.36 26.13 21.53
C LYS A 6 32.87 26.06 20.10
N SER A 7 32.46 26.96 19.20
CA SER A 7 32.75 26.87 17.76
C SER A 7 34.25 26.80 17.44
N LEU A 8 35.07 27.58 18.14
CA LEU A 8 36.54 27.52 17.97
C LEU A 8 37.14 26.21 18.44
N ILE A 9 36.70 25.69 19.58
CA ILE A 9 37.17 24.39 20.10
C ILE A 9 36.75 23.27 19.14
N GLN A 10 35.56 23.34 18.59
CA GLN A 10 35.09 22.41 17.56
C GLN A 10 35.96 22.50 16.30
N LEU A 11 36.31 23.70 15.84
CA LEU A 11 37.21 23.86 14.70
C LEU A 11 38.60 23.26 14.97
N VAL A 12 39.14 23.48 16.18
CA VAL A 12 40.42 22.88 16.62
C VAL A 12 40.34 21.35 16.58
N ASN A 13 39.25 20.76 17.08
CA ASN A 13 39.04 19.32 17.01
C ASN A 13 38.87 18.83 15.56
N THR A 14 38.14 19.57 14.72
CA THR A 14 38.02 19.30 13.28
C THR A 14 39.38 19.31 12.59
N ALA A 15 40.30 20.19 12.99
CA ALA A 15 41.66 20.25 12.46
C ALA A 15 42.53 19.04 12.82
N THR A 16 42.10 18.18 13.75
CA THR A 16 42.81 16.93 14.09
C THR A 16 42.35 15.70 13.31
N LEU A 17 41.41 15.85 12.38
CA LEU A 17 40.92 14.72 11.60
C LEU A 17 42.02 14.14 10.69
N PRO A 18 42.06 12.80 10.54
CA PRO A 18 42.93 12.15 9.57
C PRO A 18 42.68 12.65 8.14
N GLY A 19 43.77 12.73 7.37
CA GLY A 19 43.72 12.98 5.93
C GLY A 19 43.33 14.41 5.53
N ILE A 20 43.38 15.40 6.42
CA ILE A 20 43.10 16.80 6.06
C ILE A 20 44.07 17.30 4.98
N VAL A 21 43.52 18.04 4.03
CA VAL A 21 44.25 18.74 2.98
C VAL A 21 44.32 20.23 3.33
N GLY A 22 45.51 20.70 3.72
CA GLY A 22 45.74 22.10 4.05
C GLY A 22 45.23 22.46 5.44
N TYR A 23 44.16 23.27 5.51
CA TYR A 23 43.68 23.88 6.74
C TYR A 23 42.20 23.58 6.99
N ALA A 24 41.81 23.48 8.27
CA ALA A 24 40.42 23.67 8.67
C ALA A 24 40.16 25.18 8.80
N LEU A 25 39.18 25.70 8.07
CA LEU A 25 38.89 27.13 7.98
C LEU A 25 37.61 27.48 8.73
N SER A 26 37.63 28.66 9.35
CA SER A 26 36.44 29.31 9.91
C SER A 26 35.92 30.33 8.91
N MET A 27 34.66 30.20 8.49
CA MET A 27 33.97 31.23 7.72
C MET A 27 33.36 32.31 8.66
N PRO A 28 33.02 33.51 8.16
CA PRO A 28 32.49 34.60 8.98
C PRO A 28 31.20 34.28 9.76
N ASP A 29 30.42 33.30 9.31
CA ASP A 29 29.19 32.80 9.91
C ASP A 29 29.42 31.75 11.01
N ILE A 30 30.68 31.56 11.45
CA ILE A 30 31.03 30.51 12.42
C ILE A 30 30.22 30.58 13.73
N HIS A 31 29.62 29.45 14.12
CA HIS A 31 28.98 29.25 15.40
C HIS A 31 28.93 27.77 15.78
N GLN A 32 28.59 27.48 17.04
CA GLN A 32 28.66 26.16 17.61
C GLN A 32 27.71 25.17 16.88
N GLY A 33 28.30 24.08 16.36
CA GLY A 33 27.57 22.91 15.84
C GLY A 33 27.54 21.77 16.86
N TYR A 34 27.42 20.53 16.39
CA TYR A 34 27.46 19.32 17.24
C TYR A 34 28.86 18.67 17.30
N GLY A 35 29.56 18.58 16.17
CA GLY A 35 30.93 18.07 16.09
C GLY A 35 31.90 19.14 15.56
N PHE A 36 31.72 19.51 14.30
CA PHE A 36 32.35 20.61 13.60
C PHE A 36 31.50 21.86 13.86
N PRO A 37 32.09 23.06 13.81
CA PRO A 37 31.29 24.27 13.86
C PRO A 37 30.48 24.44 12.58
N ILE A 38 29.30 25.04 12.69
CA ILE A 38 28.62 25.59 11.51
C ILE A 38 29.50 26.73 10.98
N GLY A 39 29.64 26.84 9.65
CA GLY A 39 30.62 27.72 9.01
C GLY A 39 32.07 27.18 9.03
N GLY A 40 32.30 25.95 9.49
CA GLY A 40 33.60 25.27 9.39
C GLY A 40 33.80 24.60 8.04
N VAL A 41 34.96 24.79 7.41
CA VAL A 41 35.33 24.14 6.14
C VAL A 41 36.56 23.27 6.35
N VAL A 42 36.47 22.00 5.95
CA VAL A 42 37.61 21.07 5.95
C VAL A 42 37.55 20.20 4.70
N ALA A 43 38.70 20.00 4.06
CA ALA A 43 38.86 19.04 2.98
C ALA A 43 39.67 17.84 3.49
N THR A 44 39.20 16.62 3.22
CA THR A 44 39.89 15.38 3.57
C THR A 44 40.16 14.55 2.32
N ARG A 45 41.29 13.83 2.29
CA ARG A 45 41.65 12.92 1.19
C ARG A 45 40.71 11.73 1.16
N VAL A 46 40.45 11.21 -0.05
CA VAL A 46 39.55 10.07 -0.27
C VAL A 46 40.15 8.76 0.26
N GLU A 47 41.48 8.61 0.20
CA GLU A 47 42.17 7.35 0.51
C GLU A 47 42.31 7.05 2.01
N ASP A 48 42.65 8.06 2.82
CA ASP A 48 42.98 7.94 4.24
C ASP A 48 42.30 9.00 5.12
N GLY A 49 41.40 9.79 4.53
CA GLY A 49 40.64 10.82 5.22
C GLY A 49 39.29 10.35 5.76
N VAL A 50 38.61 11.27 6.45
CA VAL A 50 37.31 11.01 7.09
C VAL A 50 36.17 11.61 6.26
N VAL A 51 35.12 10.82 6.04
CA VAL A 51 33.81 11.31 5.59
C VAL A 51 32.86 11.26 6.79
N SER A 52 32.43 12.43 7.27
CA SER A 52 31.50 12.54 8.40
C SER A 52 30.15 13.13 7.95
N PRO A 53 29.12 12.31 7.73
CA PRO A 53 27.79 12.79 7.32
C PRO A 53 27.05 13.58 8.41
N GLY A 54 27.59 13.62 9.64
CA GLY A 54 27.07 14.39 10.78
C GLY A 54 28.07 15.34 11.38
N GLY A 55 29.12 15.71 10.63
CA GLY A 55 30.23 16.52 11.11
C GLY A 55 29.75 17.78 11.83
N VAL A 56 29.00 18.62 11.14
CA VAL A 56 28.48 19.89 11.70
C VAL A 56 27.27 19.66 12.62
N GLY A 57 26.47 18.63 12.35
CA GLY A 57 25.22 18.33 13.02
C GLY A 57 24.27 17.62 12.07
N TYR A 58 23.14 17.18 12.62
CA TYR A 58 21.97 16.81 11.84
C TYR A 58 20.86 17.78 12.23
N ASP A 59 20.06 18.23 11.27
CA ASP A 59 18.73 18.76 11.58
C ASP A 59 17.91 17.57 12.08
N ILE A 60 17.84 17.46 13.41
CA ILE A 60 17.26 16.30 14.07
C ILE A 60 15.75 16.52 14.17
N ASN A 61 15.09 16.13 13.09
CA ASN A 61 13.65 16.16 12.96
C ASN A 61 13.07 14.89 13.56
N CYS A 62 12.40 14.98 14.72
CA CYS A 62 11.96 13.81 15.47
C CYS A 62 10.45 13.62 15.43
N LEU A 63 10.04 12.35 15.35
CA LEU A 63 8.70 11.89 15.67
C LEU A 63 8.71 11.25 17.06
N ALA A 64 7.54 11.15 17.70
CA ALA A 64 7.39 10.37 18.92
C ALA A 64 7.72 8.88 18.70
N GLY A 65 8.19 8.19 19.74
CA GLY A 65 8.66 6.80 19.64
C GLY A 65 7.59 5.79 19.23
N ASP A 66 6.32 6.09 19.51
CA ASP A 66 5.15 5.31 19.12
C ASP A 66 4.68 5.59 17.68
N ALA A 67 5.27 6.58 16.99
CA ALA A 67 4.97 6.87 15.60
C ALA A 67 5.24 5.64 14.73
N ARG A 68 4.23 5.25 13.96
CA ARG A 68 4.25 4.03 13.15
C ARG A 68 4.95 4.29 11.83
N ILE A 69 6.01 3.54 11.57
CA ILE A 69 6.77 3.59 10.32
C ILE A 69 6.32 2.45 9.41
N LEU A 70 6.04 2.79 8.15
CA LEU A 70 5.58 1.87 7.14
C LEU A 70 6.76 1.20 6.41
N HIS A 71 6.78 -0.13 6.41
CA HIS A 71 7.70 -0.92 5.60
C HIS A 71 7.21 -1.00 4.14
N GLU A 72 8.11 -1.22 3.18
CA GLU A 72 7.79 -1.41 1.74
C GLU A 72 6.84 -2.59 1.45
N HIS A 73 6.57 -3.43 2.46
CA HIS A 73 5.67 -4.58 2.38
C HIS A 73 4.30 -4.28 3.01
N GLY A 74 4.05 -3.02 3.39
CA GLY A 74 2.75 -2.58 3.91
C GLY A 74 2.44 -3.07 5.32
N TYR A 75 3.47 -3.37 6.12
CA TYR A 75 3.33 -3.54 7.57
C TYR A 75 3.92 -2.33 8.30
N THR A 76 3.51 -2.10 9.54
CA THR A 76 4.01 -1.01 10.37
C THR A 76 4.67 -1.50 11.66
N ARG A 77 5.64 -0.71 12.13
CA ARG A 77 6.24 -0.83 13.46
C ARG A 77 6.41 0.54 14.09
N PRO A 78 6.28 0.70 15.43
CA PRO A 78 6.73 1.91 16.11
C PRO A 78 8.20 2.22 15.77
N ILE A 79 8.53 3.50 15.57
CA ILE A 79 9.91 3.92 15.26
C ILE A 79 10.88 3.54 16.40
N ALA A 80 10.42 3.52 17.65
CA ALA A 80 11.22 3.08 18.79
C ALA A 80 11.66 1.61 18.69
N ASP A 81 10.78 0.73 18.20
CA ASP A 81 11.06 -0.70 18.07
C ASP A 81 12.09 -0.99 16.96
N MET A 82 12.31 -0.04 16.05
CA MET A 82 13.31 -0.17 14.99
C MET A 82 14.76 -0.09 15.48
N ALA A 83 15.01 0.32 16.73
CA ALA A 83 16.36 0.48 17.27
C ALA A 83 17.29 -0.74 17.06
N ARG A 84 16.71 -1.95 17.06
CA ARG A 84 17.45 -3.21 16.92
C ARG A 84 17.52 -3.75 15.48
N GLU A 85 16.59 -3.34 14.62
CA GLU A 85 16.33 -4.01 13.33
C GLU A 85 16.33 -3.04 12.13
N TRP A 86 16.66 -1.76 12.31
CA TRP A 86 16.62 -0.76 11.25
C TRP A 86 17.53 -1.08 10.05
N LYS A 87 18.63 -1.79 10.26
CA LYS A 87 19.62 -2.12 9.21
C LYS A 87 19.05 -3.05 8.14
N ASP A 88 18.11 -3.90 8.53
CA ASP A 88 17.46 -4.89 7.65
C ASP A 88 16.13 -4.36 7.09
N ALA A 89 15.66 -3.22 7.57
CA ALA A 89 14.39 -2.63 7.14
C ALA A 89 14.49 -1.97 5.76
N ARG A 90 13.41 -2.06 4.99
CA ARG A 90 13.17 -1.23 3.80
C ARG A 90 11.88 -0.47 3.99
N LEU A 91 11.98 0.85 4.12
CA LEU A 91 10.86 1.72 4.44
C LEU A 91 10.17 2.19 3.18
N ALA A 92 8.84 2.33 3.25
CA ALA A 92 8.08 3.01 2.23
C ALA A 92 8.46 4.50 2.25
N CYS A 93 8.78 5.04 1.09
CA CYS A 93 9.16 6.44 0.89
C CYS A 93 8.36 7.03 -0.27
N PHE A 94 8.53 8.33 -0.49
CA PHE A 94 7.91 9.01 -1.61
C PHE A 94 8.91 9.97 -2.25
N ARG A 95 9.09 9.87 -3.57
CA ARG A 95 9.94 10.80 -4.32
C ARG A 95 9.16 12.08 -4.57
N LEU A 96 9.51 13.13 -3.83
CA LEU A 96 8.81 14.43 -3.88
C LEU A 96 8.89 15.07 -5.28
N ASN A 97 10.04 14.97 -5.96
CA ASN A 97 10.25 15.58 -7.29
C ASN A 97 9.49 14.87 -8.43
N GLU A 98 9.18 13.58 -8.27
CA GLU A 98 8.54 12.75 -9.30
C GLU A 98 7.10 12.36 -8.91
N ALA A 99 6.64 12.81 -7.75
CA ALA A 99 5.35 12.49 -7.15
C ALA A 99 4.99 10.99 -7.20
N GLN A 100 5.96 10.12 -6.85
CA GLN A 100 5.75 8.67 -6.91
C GLN A 100 6.23 7.91 -5.66
N PRO A 101 5.57 6.79 -5.30
CA PRO A 101 6.03 5.91 -4.23
C PRO A 101 7.42 5.32 -4.52
N ASP A 102 8.19 5.12 -3.45
CA ASP A 102 9.52 4.50 -3.49
C ASP A 102 9.77 3.68 -2.22
N ALA A 103 10.95 3.07 -2.11
CA ALA A 103 11.41 2.41 -0.90
C ALA A 103 12.91 2.58 -0.68
N ALA A 104 13.30 2.87 0.56
CA ALA A 104 14.69 3.11 0.93
C ALA A 104 15.13 2.31 2.17
N ARG A 105 16.42 2.03 2.28
CA ARG A 105 17.01 1.49 3.50
C ARG A 105 17.36 2.65 4.44
N PRO A 106 17.00 2.59 5.73
CA PRO A 106 17.49 3.55 6.70
C PRO A 106 19.02 3.51 6.76
N ALA A 107 19.67 4.68 6.77
CA ALA A 107 21.12 4.79 6.91
C ALA A 107 21.58 4.83 8.37
N LEU A 108 20.73 5.34 9.26
CA LEU A 108 20.98 5.48 10.69
C LEU A 108 19.64 5.46 11.44
N TRP A 109 19.67 4.96 12.67
CA TRP A 109 18.61 5.18 13.65
C TRP A 109 19.22 5.85 14.88
N PHE A 110 18.53 6.85 15.42
CA PHE A 110 18.91 7.50 16.67
C PHE A 110 17.66 7.94 17.43
N GLY A 111 17.76 8.02 18.75
CA GLY A 111 16.73 8.54 19.64
C GLY A 111 17.33 9.57 20.58
N ARG A 112 16.55 10.60 20.94
CA ARG A 112 16.96 11.65 21.88
C ARG A 112 15.75 12.19 22.63
N SER A 113 16.00 12.85 23.75
CA SER A 113 15.00 13.72 24.37
C SER A 113 14.70 14.93 23.46
N PRO A 114 13.44 15.37 23.38
CA PRO A 114 13.07 16.52 22.55
C PRO A 114 13.81 17.77 23.02
N HIS A 115 14.34 18.52 22.07
CA HIS A 115 15.05 19.78 22.31
C HIS A 115 14.25 21.01 21.88
N ALA A 116 13.16 20.78 21.15
CA ALA A 116 12.14 21.74 20.79
C ALA A 116 10.78 21.27 21.35
N PRO A 117 9.77 22.16 21.45
CA PRO A 117 8.42 21.78 21.84
C PRO A 117 7.89 20.64 20.97
N VAL A 118 7.16 19.71 21.59
CA VAL A 118 6.47 18.62 20.87
C VAL A 118 5.05 19.09 20.56
N LEU A 119 4.71 19.10 19.27
CA LEU A 119 3.42 19.54 18.76
C LEU A 119 2.60 18.31 18.36
N ARG A 120 1.28 18.40 18.59
CA ARG A 120 0.30 17.46 18.04
C ARG A 120 -0.34 18.10 16.82
N LEU A 121 -0.09 17.53 15.65
CA LEU A 121 -0.75 17.91 14.42
C LEU A 121 -1.98 17.02 14.24
N GLU A 122 -3.11 17.61 13.88
CA GLU A 122 -4.33 16.89 13.50
C GLU A 122 -4.79 17.36 12.11
N THR A 123 -5.05 16.43 11.21
CA THR A 123 -5.60 16.74 9.88
C THR A 123 -7.12 16.88 9.94
N ALA A 124 -7.71 17.53 8.91
CA ALA A 124 -9.16 17.60 8.77
C ALA A 124 -9.83 16.20 8.75
N SER A 125 -9.15 15.20 8.18
CA SER A 125 -9.58 13.79 8.18
C SER A 125 -9.39 13.06 9.51
N GLY A 126 -8.67 13.64 10.47
CA GLY A 126 -8.45 13.10 11.82
C GLY A 126 -7.21 12.25 12.00
N GLU A 127 -6.27 12.27 11.05
CA GLU A 127 -4.93 11.72 11.29
C GLU A 127 -4.22 12.59 12.32
N THR A 128 -3.48 11.96 13.22
CA THR A 128 -2.69 12.69 14.21
C THR A 128 -1.25 12.20 14.24
N ILE A 129 -0.33 13.13 14.47
CA ILE A 129 1.10 12.82 14.63
C ILE A 129 1.72 13.76 15.66
N LEU A 130 2.62 13.20 16.47
CA LEU A 130 3.44 13.95 17.43
C LEU A 130 4.83 14.15 16.84
N ALA A 131 5.23 15.40 16.70
CA ALA A 131 6.51 15.78 16.11
C ALA A 131 7.12 16.97 16.86
N THR A 132 8.44 17.10 16.84
CA THR A 132 9.10 18.31 17.35
C THR A 132 8.79 19.51 16.45
N ALA A 133 8.80 20.73 16.99
CA ALA A 133 8.42 21.94 16.25
C ALA A 133 9.28 22.21 15.00
N ASP A 134 10.51 21.70 14.96
CA ASP A 134 11.43 21.74 13.82
C ASP A 134 11.21 20.62 12.79
N HIS A 135 10.34 19.64 13.06
CA HIS A 135 10.09 18.53 12.13
C HIS A 135 9.36 19.02 10.87
N PRO A 136 9.92 18.84 9.66
CA PRO A 136 9.31 19.33 8.45
C PRO A 136 8.24 18.38 7.91
N PHE A 137 7.13 18.97 7.46
CA PHE A 137 6.10 18.30 6.69
C PHE A 137 6.13 18.81 5.26
N TRP A 138 5.87 17.92 4.30
CA TRP A 138 5.74 18.33 2.91
C TRP A 138 4.39 19.02 2.68
N THR A 139 4.44 20.23 2.18
CA THR A 139 3.29 21.08 1.82
C THR A 139 3.37 21.46 0.34
N PRO A 140 2.34 22.10 -0.23
CA PRO A 140 2.42 22.67 -1.58
C PRO A 140 3.58 23.67 -1.77
N ASP A 141 4.06 24.29 -0.70
CA ASP A 141 5.17 25.27 -0.70
C ASP A 141 6.52 24.63 -0.35
N GLY A 142 6.59 23.31 -0.25
CA GLY A 142 7.79 22.55 0.06
C GLY A 142 7.82 22.02 1.49
N MET A 143 9.01 21.82 2.04
CA MET A 143 9.18 21.34 3.42
C MET A 143 8.98 22.49 4.41
N VAL A 144 7.95 22.41 5.25
CA VAL A 144 7.63 23.41 6.28
C VAL A 144 7.68 22.77 7.66
N GLU A 145 8.45 23.37 8.56
CA GLU A 145 8.56 22.96 9.97
C GLU A 145 7.20 22.97 10.68
N ALA A 146 6.95 21.98 11.52
CA ALA A 146 5.69 21.81 12.25
C ALA A 146 5.25 23.06 13.03
N GLY A 147 6.20 23.78 13.64
CA GLY A 147 5.95 25.00 14.40
C GLY A 147 5.56 26.21 13.56
N ARG A 148 5.67 26.12 12.23
CA ARG A 148 5.26 27.16 11.27
C ARG A 148 3.96 26.82 10.55
N LEU A 149 3.39 25.64 10.81
CA LEU A 149 2.10 25.26 10.26
C LEU A 149 0.96 25.90 11.05
N HIS A 150 -0.08 26.30 10.33
CA HIS A 150 -1.29 26.91 10.87
C HIS A 150 -2.52 26.06 10.49
N PRO A 151 -3.61 26.12 11.27
CA PRO A 151 -4.87 25.51 10.88
C PRO A 151 -5.31 25.98 9.48
N GLY A 152 -5.55 25.03 8.58
CA GLY A 152 -5.88 25.29 7.18
C GLY A 152 -4.73 25.00 6.20
N ASP A 153 -3.49 24.91 6.69
CA ASP A 153 -2.35 24.52 5.86
C ASP A 153 -2.49 23.09 5.35
N ARG A 154 -2.04 22.86 4.12
CA ARG A 154 -2.08 21.55 3.47
C ARG A 154 -0.79 20.80 3.70
N VAL A 155 -0.90 19.58 4.24
CA VAL A 155 0.21 18.65 4.40
C VAL A 155 -0.03 17.38 3.59
N ALA A 156 1.03 16.80 3.03
CA ALA A 156 0.92 15.53 2.34
C ALA A 156 0.72 14.37 3.33
N LEU A 157 -0.10 13.42 2.92
CA LEU A 157 -0.43 12.23 3.70
C LEU A 157 -0.09 10.96 2.93
N PHE A 158 0.17 9.89 3.67
CA PHE A 158 0.30 8.53 3.13
C PHE A 158 -0.79 7.64 3.76
N PRO A 159 -2.01 7.58 3.19
CA PRO A 159 -3.17 6.97 3.87
C PRO A 159 -3.12 5.45 4.08
N LEU A 160 -2.11 4.75 3.55
CA LEU A 160 -1.97 3.31 3.80
C LEU A 160 -1.34 3.09 5.18
N HIS A 161 -2.14 2.62 6.13
CA HIS A 161 -1.67 2.19 7.45
C HIS A 161 -1.07 0.79 7.43
N GLY A 162 -1.54 -0.08 6.54
CA GLY A 162 -1.15 -1.47 6.52
C GLY A 162 -1.62 -2.22 7.77
N VAL A 163 -0.79 -3.11 8.30
CA VAL A 163 -1.06 -3.82 9.56
C VAL A 163 0.19 -3.86 10.44
N PRO A 164 0.08 -4.01 11.77
CA PRO A 164 1.24 -4.22 12.62
C PRO A 164 2.12 -5.38 12.13
N TYR A 165 3.43 -5.27 12.32
CA TYR A 165 4.33 -6.39 12.04
C TYR A 165 4.07 -7.54 13.00
N GLU A 166 4.04 -8.74 12.43
CA GLU A 166 4.00 -10.02 13.15
C GLU A 166 5.15 -10.88 12.62
N ALA A 167 5.96 -11.44 13.51
CA ALA A 167 7.08 -12.28 13.11
C ALA A 167 6.56 -13.53 12.38
N PRO A 168 7.00 -13.81 11.14
CA PRO A 168 6.62 -15.03 10.45
C PRO A 168 7.15 -16.29 11.17
N PRO A 169 6.45 -17.43 11.07
CA PRO A 169 6.97 -18.69 11.57
C PRO A 169 8.34 -19.05 10.95
N GLN A 170 9.23 -19.69 11.68
CA GLN A 170 10.50 -20.17 11.12
C GLN A 170 10.37 -21.50 10.34
N GLU A 171 9.14 -21.87 9.99
CA GLU A 171 8.85 -23.13 9.30
C GLU A 171 9.23 -23.07 7.81
N THR A 172 9.60 -24.22 7.27
CA THR A 172 9.96 -24.36 5.85
C THR A 172 8.69 -24.48 5.01
N LEU A 173 8.54 -23.58 4.03
CA LEU A 173 7.51 -23.58 3.00
C LEU A 173 7.85 -24.54 1.86
N VAL A 174 9.10 -24.52 1.42
CA VAL A 174 9.59 -25.34 0.31
C VAL A 174 10.89 -25.99 0.72
N ASP A 175 10.84 -27.30 0.92
CA ASP A 175 12.04 -28.12 1.08
C ASP A 175 12.37 -28.85 -0.25
N GLU A 176 13.58 -29.39 -0.33
CA GLU A 176 14.04 -30.07 -1.54
C GLU A 176 13.27 -31.38 -1.81
N ALA A 177 12.88 -32.11 -0.77
CA ALA A 177 12.24 -33.41 -0.91
C ALA A 177 10.83 -33.27 -1.51
N GLY A 178 10.01 -32.39 -0.92
CA GLY A 178 8.70 -32.00 -1.41
C GLY A 178 8.76 -31.43 -2.82
N LEU A 179 9.73 -30.54 -3.09
CA LEU A 179 9.91 -29.99 -4.44
C LEU A 179 10.27 -31.09 -5.45
N ARG A 180 11.13 -32.06 -5.11
CA ARG A 180 11.45 -33.20 -5.99
C ARG A 180 10.23 -34.07 -6.30
N VAL A 181 9.34 -34.28 -5.32
CA VAL A 181 8.09 -35.01 -5.54
C VAL A 181 7.18 -34.23 -6.49
N PHE A 182 7.04 -32.93 -6.29
CA PHE A 182 6.23 -32.07 -7.15
C PHE A 182 6.76 -32.00 -8.59
N LEU A 183 8.08 -31.86 -8.75
CA LEU A 183 8.72 -31.82 -10.08
C LEU A 183 8.52 -33.11 -10.86
N ARG A 184 8.47 -34.28 -10.19
CA ARG A 184 8.10 -35.54 -10.82
C ARG A 184 6.66 -35.52 -11.35
N LYS A 185 5.70 -34.98 -10.57
CA LYS A 185 4.31 -34.81 -11.03
C LYS A 185 4.18 -33.89 -12.25
N LEU A 186 5.11 -32.94 -12.42
CA LEU A 186 5.21 -32.08 -13.61
C LEU A 186 5.96 -32.72 -14.80
N GLY A 187 6.30 -34.01 -14.72
CA GLY A 187 7.07 -34.71 -15.75
C GLY A 187 8.54 -34.25 -15.86
N LYS A 188 9.08 -33.57 -14.85
CA LYS A 188 10.47 -33.05 -14.83
C LYS A 188 11.49 -34.03 -14.25
N GLY A 189 11.06 -35.24 -13.88
CA GLY A 189 11.91 -36.33 -13.42
C GLY A 189 12.17 -37.42 -14.45
N ASP A 190 11.42 -37.44 -15.56
CA ASP A 190 11.31 -38.64 -16.40
C ASP A 190 12.32 -38.68 -17.56
N ARG A 191 12.90 -37.53 -17.93
CA ARG A 191 13.92 -37.41 -19.00
C ARG A 191 14.98 -36.36 -18.63
N GLY A 192 16.25 -36.78 -18.60
CA GLY A 192 17.39 -35.91 -18.33
C GLY A 192 17.47 -35.38 -16.89
N ASN A 193 18.27 -34.33 -16.67
CA ASN A 193 18.54 -33.75 -15.34
C ASN A 193 17.78 -32.43 -15.08
N ALA A 194 16.53 -32.32 -15.56
CA ALA A 194 15.74 -31.09 -15.42
C ALA A 194 15.46 -30.75 -13.95
N ALA A 195 15.03 -31.73 -13.15
CA ALA A 195 14.78 -31.53 -11.72
C ALA A 195 16.03 -31.04 -10.95
N GLY A 196 17.21 -31.64 -11.21
CA GLY A 196 18.45 -31.20 -10.58
C GLY A 196 18.91 -29.81 -11.03
N GLN A 197 18.67 -29.44 -12.29
CA GLN A 197 18.91 -28.07 -12.77
C GLN A 197 18.00 -27.04 -12.08
N ILE A 198 16.71 -27.35 -11.92
CA ILE A 198 15.75 -26.48 -11.21
C ILE A 198 16.18 -26.29 -9.76
N ILE A 199 16.47 -27.38 -9.05
CA ILE A 199 16.89 -27.34 -7.64
C ILE A 199 18.18 -26.52 -7.47
N ARG A 200 19.20 -26.74 -8.31
CA ARG A 200 20.43 -25.94 -8.29
C ARG A 200 20.17 -24.47 -8.58
N ALA A 201 19.25 -24.16 -9.49
CA ALA A 201 18.91 -22.78 -9.82
C ALA A 201 18.23 -22.05 -8.66
N LEU A 202 17.39 -22.74 -7.88
CA LEU A 202 16.73 -22.21 -6.69
C LEU A 202 17.70 -22.07 -5.51
N LYS A 203 18.55 -23.08 -5.24
CA LYS A 203 19.59 -23.00 -4.19
C LYS A 203 20.53 -21.82 -4.40
N ARG A 204 21.02 -21.61 -5.63
CA ARG A 204 21.90 -20.47 -5.97
C ARG A 204 21.26 -19.09 -5.74
N ARG A 205 19.93 -19.02 -5.63
CA ARG A 205 19.17 -17.79 -5.37
C ARG A 205 18.71 -17.67 -3.92
N GLY A 206 19.08 -18.61 -3.04
CA GLY A 206 18.57 -18.65 -1.67
C GLY A 206 17.07 -18.94 -1.58
N LEU A 207 16.49 -19.60 -2.59
CA LEU A 207 15.05 -19.94 -2.64
C LEU A 207 14.78 -21.40 -2.25
N LEU A 208 15.78 -22.12 -1.73
CA LEU A 208 15.63 -23.51 -1.29
C LEU A 208 16.69 -23.84 -0.20
N PRO A 209 16.29 -24.19 1.03
CA PRO A 209 14.90 -24.19 1.52
C PRO A 209 14.32 -22.76 1.55
N LEU A 210 13.03 -22.63 1.26
CA LEU A 210 12.28 -21.38 1.44
C LEU A 210 11.47 -21.48 2.73
N ARG A 211 11.52 -20.46 3.59
CA ARG A 211 10.77 -20.38 4.86
C ARG A 211 9.83 -19.17 4.86
N TYR A 212 8.90 -19.08 5.82
CA TYR A 212 8.03 -17.89 5.89
C TYR A 212 8.83 -16.61 6.13
N ASP A 213 9.87 -16.65 6.96
CA ASP A 213 10.74 -15.52 7.29
C ASP A 213 11.85 -15.25 6.24
N SER A 214 11.87 -15.98 5.12
CA SER A 214 12.87 -15.74 4.07
C SER A 214 12.66 -14.38 3.40
N PRO A 215 13.72 -13.59 3.12
CA PRO A 215 13.60 -12.28 2.47
C PRO A 215 12.87 -12.31 1.11
N ALA A 216 12.90 -13.45 0.41
CA ALA A 216 12.22 -13.64 -0.86
C ALA A 216 10.69 -13.87 -0.75
N THR A 217 10.21 -14.30 0.42
CA THR A 217 8.82 -14.73 0.63
C THR A 217 7.81 -13.61 0.38
N PRO A 218 7.99 -12.36 0.87
CA PRO A 218 7.08 -11.26 0.57
C PRO A 218 6.91 -10.99 -0.94
N TYR A 219 8.01 -11.02 -1.70
CA TYR A 219 7.97 -10.83 -3.15
C TYR A 219 7.24 -11.99 -3.85
N LEU A 220 7.51 -13.24 -3.45
CA LEU A 220 6.82 -14.41 -3.98
C LEU A 220 5.31 -14.37 -3.69
N ILE A 221 4.90 -13.91 -2.51
CA ILE A 221 3.48 -13.73 -2.15
C ILE A 221 2.80 -12.72 -3.07
N LYS A 222 3.42 -11.55 -3.30
CA LYS A 222 2.86 -10.53 -4.19
C LYS A 222 2.73 -11.06 -5.61
N LEU A 223 3.79 -11.68 -6.15
CA LEU A 223 3.76 -12.30 -7.48
C LEU A 223 2.66 -13.35 -7.57
N LEU A 224 2.51 -14.18 -6.54
CA LEU A 224 1.47 -15.20 -6.45
C LEU A 224 0.08 -14.57 -6.46
N GLY A 225 -0.21 -13.57 -5.63
CA GLY A 225 -1.49 -12.87 -5.59
C GLY A 225 -1.88 -12.30 -6.96
N PHE A 226 -0.94 -11.64 -7.63
CA PHE A 226 -1.18 -11.13 -8.98
C PHE A 226 -1.41 -12.24 -10.01
N LEU A 227 -0.69 -13.37 -9.90
CA LEU A 227 -0.87 -14.54 -10.76
C LEU A 227 -2.24 -15.20 -10.63
N PHE A 228 -3.02 -14.94 -9.58
CA PHE A 228 -4.43 -15.38 -9.52
C PHE A 228 -5.35 -14.51 -10.39
N GLY A 229 -4.99 -13.25 -10.65
CA GLY A 229 -5.69 -12.33 -11.56
C GLY A 229 -5.06 -12.26 -12.96
N ASP A 230 -4.39 -11.15 -13.27
CA ASP A 230 -3.86 -10.80 -14.60
C ASP A 230 -2.47 -11.39 -14.92
N GLY A 231 -2.24 -12.64 -14.53
CA GLY A 231 -1.00 -13.35 -14.83
C GLY A 231 -1.20 -14.80 -15.28
N SER A 232 -0.17 -15.45 -15.79
CA SER A 232 -0.23 -16.86 -16.18
C SER A 232 1.07 -17.61 -15.91
N VAL A 233 0.93 -18.88 -15.51
CA VAL A 233 2.02 -19.84 -15.42
C VAL A 233 1.71 -20.97 -16.40
N TYR A 234 2.66 -21.33 -17.27
CA TYR A 234 2.49 -22.45 -18.17
C TYR A 234 3.83 -23.10 -18.53
N PHE A 235 3.77 -24.33 -19.02
CA PHE A 235 4.93 -25.05 -19.56
C PHE A 235 4.70 -25.26 -21.05
N GLN A 236 5.68 -24.88 -21.87
CA GLN A 236 5.66 -25.06 -23.32
C GLN A 236 5.82 -26.55 -23.68
N ALA A 237 5.59 -26.89 -24.95
CA ALA A 237 5.70 -28.27 -25.45
C ALA A 237 7.11 -28.87 -25.28
N ASP A 238 8.16 -28.03 -25.37
CA ASP A 238 9.55 -28.39 -25.09
C ASP A 238 9.85 -28.51 -23.58
N GLY A 239 8.85 -28.30 -22.73
CA GLY A 239 8.93 -28.33 -21.28
C GLY A 239 9.41 -27.04 -20.63
N LYS A 240 9.69 -25.97 -21.38
CA LYS A 240 10.16 -24.70 -20.80
C LYS A 240 9.03 -24.01 -20.02
N GLY A 241 9.29 -23.69 -18.75
CA GLY A 241 8.35 -22.96 -17.91
C GLY A 241 8.39 -21.45 -18.18
N VAL A 242 7.21 -20.84 -18.25
CA VAL A 242 7.04 -19.41 -18.48
C VAL A 242 6.04 -18.85 -17.48
N VAL A 243 6.40 -17.71 -16.90
CA VAL A 243 5.51 -16.88 -16.08
C VAL A 243 5.28 -15.57 -16.82
N ALA A 244 4.04 -15.19 -17.09
CA ALA A 244 3.69 -13.96 -17.78
C ALA A 244 2.77 -13.08 -16.95
N PHE A 245 2.93 -11.77 -17.09
CA PHE A 245 2.20 -10.75 -16.35
C PHE A 245 1.64 -9.74 -17.35
N TYR A 246 0.37 -9.39 -17.21
CA TYR A 246 -0.35 -8.48 -18.10
C TYR A 246 -0.84 -7.28 -17.29
N GLY A 247 -0.83 -6.08 -17.87
CA GLY A 247 -1.24 -4.88 -17.12
C GLY A 247 -0.84 -3.59 -17.82
N ASP A 248 -0.93 -2.49 -17.08
CA ASP A 248 -0.41 -1.19 -17.51
C ASP A 248 1.13 -1.20 -17.52
N PRO A 249 1.81 -0.64 -18.54
CA PRO A 249 3.27 -0.63 -18.63
C PRO A 249 3.99 -0.11 -17.37
N ALA A 250 3.48 0.96 -16.74
CA ALA A 250 4.12 1.53 -15.55
C ALA A 250 4.00 0.59 -14.34
N ASP A 251 2.82 -0.02 -14.18
CA ASP A 251 2.57 -0.99 -13.11
C ASP A 251 3.39 -2.28 -13.31
N LEU A 252 3.56 -2.74 -14.56
CA LEU A 252 4.37 -3.91 -14.88
C LEU A 252 5.84 -3.75 -14.46
N GLU A 253 6.39 -2.54 -14.46
CA GLU A 253 7.76 -2.31 -14.01
C GLU A 253 7.93 -2.58 -12.51
N SER A 254 6.90 -2.35 -11.70
CA SER A 254 6.93 -2.71 -10.28
C SER A 254 6.98 -4.24 -10.07
N ILE A 255 6.24 -5.00 -10.87
CA ILE A 255 6.29 -6.47 -10.85
C ILE A 255 7.66 -6.96 -11.36
N ARG A 256 8.21 -6.34 -12.41
CA ARG A 256 9.55 -6.66 -12.94
C ARG A 256 10.62 -6.49 -11.86
N ARG A 257 10.57 -5.41 -11.08
CA ARG A 257 11.48 -5.19 -9.94
C ARG A 257 11.41 -6.31 -8.91
N ASP A 258 10.22 -6.80 -8.58
CA ASP A 258 10.10 -7.91 -7.63
C ASP A 258 10.60 -9.25 -8.20
N VAL A 259 10.40 -9.51 -9.50
CA VAL A 259 11.00 -10.67 -10.18
C VAL A 259 12.53 -10.61 -10.11
N MET A 260 13.12 -9.42 -10.27
CA MET A 260 14.55 -9.20 -10.11
C MET A 260 15.02 -9.35 -8.66
N ALA A 261 14.22 -8.89 -7.68
CA ALA A 261 14.53 -8.99 -6.26
C ALA A 261 14.68 -10.45 -5.79
N ILE A 262 13.96 -11.40 -6.41
CA ILE A 262 14.10 -12.85 -6.16
C ILE A 262 15.12 -13.53 -7.10
N GLY A 263 15.94 -12.76 -7.81
CA GLY A 263 17.08 -13.25 -8.61
C GLY A 263 16.72 -13.81 -9.99
N PHE A 264 15.55 -13.49 -10.54
CA PHE A 264 15.17 -13.87 -11.91
C PHE A 264 15.17 -12.68 -12.86
N THR A 265 15.39 -12.94 -14.14
CA THR A 265 15.47 -11.89 -15.17
C THR A 265 14.15 -11.82 -15.95
N PRO A 266 13.37 -10.74 -15.82
CA PRO A 266 12.19 -10.52 -16.65
C PRO A 266 12.57 -9.95 -18.02
N SER A 267 11.94 -10.45 -19.08
CA SER A 267 12.02 -9.84 -20.43
C SER A 267 11.43 -8.43 -20.45
N ARG A 268 11.85 -7.57 -21.39
CA ARG A 268 11.27 -6.24 -21.60
C ARG A 268 9.74 -6.28 -21.67
N ILE A 269 9.10 -5.14 -21.37
CA ILE A 269 7.67 -5.00 -21.59
C ILE A 269 7.41 -5.00 -23.10
N TYR A 270 6.51 -5.87 -23.53
CA TYR A 270 5.99 -5.96 -24.88
C TYR A 270 4.61 -5.31 -24.91
N THR A 271 4.26 -4.67 -26.02
CA THR A 271 2.92 -4.16 -26.26
C THR A 271 2.37 -4.71 -27.57
N ARG A 272 1.03 -4.79 -27.66
CA ARG A 272 0.32 -5.11 -28.90
C ARG A 272 -1.02 -4.41 -28.91
N THR A 273 -1.44 -3.96 -30.08
CA THR A 273 -2.80 -3.49 -30.29
C THR A 273 -3.76 -4.67 -30.46
N ARG A 274 -4.92 -4.60 -29.82
CA ARG A 274 -6.01 -5.55 -30.00
C ARG A 274 -7.28 -4.81 -30.38
N ASP A 275 -7.86 -5.21 -31.50
CA ASP A 275 -9.21 -4.82 -31.86
C ASP A 275 -10.21 -5.64 -31.04
N HIS A 276 -11.09 -4.95 -30.33
CA HIS A 276 -12.17 -5.55 -29.56
C HIS A 276 -13.49 -5.14 -30.17
N GLU A 277 -14.31 -6.12 -30.55
CA GLU A 277 -15.72 -5.89 -30.91
C GLU A 277 -16.60 -6.54 -29.84
N ILE A 278 -17.40 -5.72 -29.14
CA ILE A 278 -18.37 -6.17 -28.14
C ILE A 278 -19.76 -5.90 -28.69
N ALA A 279 -20.52 -6.96 -28.96
CA ALA A 279 -21.95 -6.88 -29.21
C ALA A 279 -22.69 -6.94 -27.88
N THR A 280 -23.31 -5.82 -27.49
CA THR A 280 -24.30 -5.80 -26.41
C THR A 280 -25.70 -5.92 -26.99
N THR A 281 -26.71 -6.20 -26.16
CA THR A 281 -28.13 -6.25 -26.58
C THR A 281 -28.60 -4.97 -27.27
N TYR A 282 -27.95 -3.84 -27.01
CA TYR A 282 -28.35 -2.52 -27.50
C TYR A 282 -27.45 -1.98 -28.62
N GLN A 283 -26.15 -2.28 -28.62
CA GLN A 283 -25.18 -1.76 -29.60
C GLN A 283 -23.92 -2.65 -29.75
N ARG A 284 -23.30 -2.60 -30.94
CA ARG A 284 -21.95 -3.12 -31.20
C ARG A 284 -20.91 -2.01 -31.01
N TYR A 285 -19.94 -2.27 -30.17
CA TYR A 285 -18.82 -1.37 -29.88
C TYR A 285 -17.54 -1.99 -30.44
N ALA A 286 -16.88 -1.31 -31.36
CA ALA A 286 -15.51 -1.63 -31.77
C ALA A 286 -14.56 -0.63 -31.12
N PHE A 287 -13.54 -1.11 -30.41
CA PHE A 287 -12.49 -0.27 -29.85
C PHE A 287 -11.14 -0.97 -29.93
N GLN A 288 -10.07 -0.19 -30.09
CA GLN A 288 -8.71 -0.68 -30.00
C GLN A 288 -8.21 -0.53 -28.58
N ARG A 289 -7.56 -1.56 -28.05
CA ARG A 289 -6.87 -1.49 -26.77
C ARG A 289 -5.44 -1.98 -26.92
N GLU A 290 -4.49 -1.16 -26.46
CA GLU A 290 -3.13 -1.62 -26.30
C GLU A 290 -3.03 -2.53 -25.07
N ALA A 291 -2.54 -3.74 -25.28
CA ALA A 291 -2.29 -4.70 -24.22
C ALA A 291 -0.78 -4.82 -24.02
N ALA A 292 -0.31 -4.53 -22.81
CA ALA A 292 1.09 -4.70 -22.43
C ALA A 292 1.29 -5.95 -21.56
N TRP A 293 2.47 -6.56 -21.69
CA TRP A 293 2.86 -7.71 -20.89
C TRP A 293 4.37 -7.88 -20.84
N PHE A 294 4.87 -8.60 -19.84
CA PHE A 294 6.21 -9.17 -19.88
C PHE A 294 6.18 -10.63 -19.44
N LYS A 295 7.29 -11.33 -19.67
CA LYS A 295 7.47 -12.72 -19.21
C LYS A 295 8.82 -12.95 -18.54
N ALA A 296 8.85 -13.89 -17.60
CA ALA A 296 10.05 -14.51 -17.07
C ALA A 296 10.11 -15.96 -17.58
N SER A 297 11.02 -16.23 -18.50
CA SER A 297 11.21 -17.56 -19.10
C SER A 297 12.18 -18.39 -18.26
N SER A 298 11.68 -18.91 -17.12
CA SER A 298 12.44 -19.71 -16.17
C SER A 298 11.60 -20.88 -15.66
N THR A 299 11.99 -22.10 -16.02
CA THR A 299 11.35 -23.33 -15.52
C THR A 299 11.44 -23.42 -13.99
N ALA A 300 12.52 -22.92 -13.38
CA ALA A 300 12.68 -22.92 -11.93
C ALA A 300 11.69 -21.98 -11.24
N LEU A 301 11.47 -20.77 -11.79
CA LEU A 301 10.49 -19.84 -11.25
C LEU A 301 9.06 -20.36 -11.44
N ALA A 302 8.73 -20.84 -12.64
CA ALA A 302 7.42 -21.41 -12.93
C ALA A 302 7.10 -22.60 -12.01
N ALA A 303 8.06 -23.50 -11.80
CA ALA A 303 7.89 -24.64 -10.90
C ALA A 303 7.76 -24.22 -9.43
N LEU A 304 8.53 -23.22 -8.97
CA LEU A 304 8.41 -22.70 -7.60
C LEU A 304 7.04 -22.06 -7.36
N LEU A 305 6.57 -21.20 -8.26
CA LEU A 305 5.26 -20.55 -8.11
C LEU A 305 4.11 -21.56 -8.21
N ALA A 306 4.22 -22.55 -9.10
CA ALA A 306 3.26 -23.65 -9.16
C ALA A 306 3.25 -24.48 -7.87
N TYR A 307 4.42 -24.76 -7.28
CA TYR A 307 4.53 -25.45 -5.97
C TYR A 307 3.87 -24.63 -4.86
N LEU A 308 4.04 -23.31 -4.88
CA LEU A 308 3.42 -22.39 -3.93
C LEU A 308 1.91 -22.19 -4.15
N GLY A 309 1.32 -22.81 -5.18
CA GLY A 309 -0.13 -22.82 -5.43
C GLY A 309 -0.61 -21.98 -6.60
N ALA A 310 0.29 -21.43 -7.45
CA ALA A 310 -0.14 -20.70 -8.64
C ALA A 310 -0.85 -21.65 -9.62
N PRO A 311 -2.03 -21.29 -10.15
CA PRO A 311 -2.69 -22.10 -11.16
C PRO A 311 -1.87 -22.15 -12.45
N VAL A 312 -1.75 -23.35 -13.03
CA VAL A 312 -0.95 -23.58 -14.25
C VAL A 312 -1.90 -23.82 -15.43
N GLY A 313 -1.77 -23.03 -16.50
CA GLY A 313 -2.62 -23.12 -17.69
C GLY A 313 -3.95 -22.35 -17.57
N GLU A 314 -5.02 -22.88 -18.18
CA GLU A 314 -6.33 -22.19 -18.26
C GLU A 314 -7.05 -22.19 -16.90
N LYS A 315 -7.08 -21.04 -16.23
CA LYS A 315 -7.67 -20.87 -14.89
C LYS A 315 -9.17 -21.14 -14.82
N ALA A 316 -9.88 -20.82 -15.90
CA ALA A 316 -11.35 -20.91 -15.94
C ALA A 316 -11.84 -22.36 -15.89
N SER A 317 -11.10 -23.29 -16.50
CA SER A 317 -11.46 -24.70 -16.66
C SER A 317 -10.86 -25.63 -15.61
N GLN A 318 -9.85 -25.20 -14.85
CA GLN A 318 -9.22 -26.01 -13.81
C GLN A 318 -9.81 -25.74 -12.42
N ALA A 319 -9.71 -26.70 -11.50
CA ALA A 319 -9.98 -26.48 -10.09
C ALA A 319 -8.72 -25.98 -9.37
N TYR A 320 -8.84 -24.93 -8.56
CA TYR A 320 -7.79 -24.45 -7.65
C TYR A 320 -8.41 -23.76 -6.44
N GLU A 321 -7.62 -23.65 -5.37
CA GLU A 321 -7.99 -22.99 -4.12
C GLU A 321 -6.94 -21.94 -3.75
N ALA A 322 -7.20 -21.19 -2.68
CA ALA A 322 -6.22 -20.24 -2.18
C ALA A 322 -5.02 -21.01 -1.61
N PRO A 323 -3.79 -20.47 -1.67
CA PRO A 323 -2.62 -21.18 -1.16
C PRO A 323 -2.76 -21.50 0.34
N GLY A 324 -2.97 -22.77 0.68
CA GLY A 324 -3.31 -23.17 2.06
C GLY A 324 -2.21 -22.87 3.10
N TRP A 325 -0.96 -22.72 2.68
CA TRP A 325 0.12 -22.31 3.57
C TRP A 325 -0.04 -20.86 4.06
N LEU A 326 -0.79 -20.01 3.36
CA LEU A 326 -1.07 -18.65 3.81
C LEU A 326 -1.99 -18.61 5.04
N GLU A 327 -2.71 -19.69 5.36
CA GLU A 327 -3.54 -19.76 6.57
C GLU A 327 -2.73 -19.54 7.85
N ARG A 328 -1.50 -20.05 7.86
CA ARG A 328 -0.57 -19.96 8.99
C ARG A 328 0.38 -18.76 8.88
N ALA A 329 0.27 -17.99 7.80
CA ALA A 329 1.10 -16.81 7.60
C ALA A 329 0.57 -15.64 8.45
N PRO A 330 1.45 -14.71 8.89
CA PRO A 330 1.03 -13.51 9.60
C PRO A 330 0.10 -12.65 8.73
N ARG A 331 -0.69 -11.76 9.36
CA ARG A 331 -1.68 -10.95 8.63
C ARG A 331 -1.05 -10.13 7.51
N TRP A 332 0.15 -9.59 7.71
CA TRP A 332 0.82 -8.81 6.66
C TRP A 332 1.23 -9.64 5.42
N HIS A 333 1.45 -10.95 5.55
CA HIS A 333 1.61 -11.84 4.40
C HIS A 333 0.29 -12.04 3.64
N LYS A 334 -0.81 -12.32 4.37
CA LYS A 334 -2.14 -12.43 3.75
C LYS A 334 -2.53 -11.12 3.05
N ARG A 335 -2.20 -9.98 3.67
CA ARG A 335 -2.36 -8.63 3.10
C ARG A 335 -1.65 -8.49 1.75
N LEU A 336 -0.38 -8.91 1.65
CA LEU A 336 0.38 -8.84 0.39
C LEU A 336 -0.28 -9.65 -0.74
N PHE A 337 -0.77 -10.85 -0.42
CA PHE A 337 -1.49 -11.68 -1.40
C PHE A 337 -2.78 -10.97 -1.87
N LEU A 338 -3.59 -10.52 -0.91
CA LEU A 338 -4.85 -9.82 -1.18
C LEU A 338 -4.63 -8.54 -1.99
N ALA A 339 -3.69 -7.69 -1.57
CA ALA A 339 -3.41 -6.41 -2.21
C ALA A 339 -2.91 -6.58 -3.66
N ALA A 340 -2.07 -7.59 -3.93
CA ALA A 340 -1.61 -7.90 -5.28
C ALA A 340 -2.73 -8.49 -6.16
N LEU A 341 -3.58 -9.35 -5.60
CA LEU A 341 -4.77 -9.84 -6.29
C LEU A 341 -5.77 -8.70 -6.58
N PHE A 342 -5.95 -7.77 -5.64
CA PHE A 342 -6.83 -6.60 -5.79
C PHE A 342 -6.31 -5.64 -6.86
N GLY A 343 -4.99 -5.50 -6.96
CA GLY A 343 -4.31 -4.79 -8.04
C GLY A 343 -4.74 -5.24 -9.43
N ALA A 344 -4.90 -6.55 -9.61
CA ALA A 344 -5.41 -7.15 -10.83
C ALA A 344 -6.95 -7.05 -10.91
N GLU A 345 -7.67 -7.59 -9.94
CA GLU A 345 -9.09 -7.97 -10.11
C GLU A 345 -10.11 -7.13 -9.35
N LEU A 346 -9.74 -6.45 -8.26
CA LEU A 346 -10.71 -5.70 -7.45
C LEU A 346 -11.02 -4.36 -8.10
N SER A 347 -12.30 -4.04 -8.30
CA SER A 347 -12.74 -2.76 -8.86
C SER A 347 -12.13 -1.57 -8.09
N ALA A 348 -11.79 -0.50 -8.82
CA ALA A 348 -11.34 0.75 -8.23
C ALA A 348 -12.46 1.43 -7.39
N PRO A 349 -12.10 2.30 -6.43
CA PRO A 349 -13.06 3.22 -5.83
C PRO A 349 -13.80 4.02 -6.92
N GLN A 350 -15.12 4.04 -6.83
CA GLN A 350 -15.98 4.76 -7.78
C GLN A 350 -17.29 5.14 -7.08
N THR A 351 -17.95 6.19 -7.57
CA THR A 351 -19.23 6.66 -7.03
C THR A 351 -20.40 5.85 -7.56
N ILE A 352 -21.50 5.81 -6.81
CA ILE A 352 -22.77 5.25 -7.28
C ILE A 352 -23.40 6.24 -8.26
N SER A 353 -23.92 5.75 -9.40
CA SER A 353 -24.62 6.58 -10.38
C SER A 353 -25.78 7.33 -9.72
N GLY A 354 -25.89 8.64 -9.99
CA GLY A 354 -26.88 9.53 -9.34
C GLY A 354 -26.57 9.89 -7.88
N HIS A 355 -25.48 9.38 -7.29
CA HIS A 355 -25.08 9.63 -5.91
C HIS A 355 -23.58 9.91 -5.81
N ALA A 356 -23.15 11.07 -6.31
CA ALA A 356 -21.74 11.48 -6.42
C ALA A 356 -20.97 11.52 -5.10
N ALA A 357 -21.67 11.61 -3.97
CA ALA A 357 -21.05 11.58 -2.65
C ALA A 357 -20.89 10.18 -2.04
N ASN A 358 -21.44 9.13 -2.66
CA ASN A 358 -21.46 7.76 -2.13
C ASN A 358 -20.60 6.84 -2.99
N LEU A 359 -19.65 6.16 -2.35
CA LEU A 359 -18.83 5.16 -3.02
C LEU A 359 -19.57 3.83 -3.16
N ALA A 360 -19.40 3.20 -4.32
CA ALA A 360 -19.99 1.91 -4.64
C ALA A 360 -19.23 0.77 -3.94
N ALA A 361 -19.93 -0.35 -3.73
CA ALA A 361 -19.35 -1.58 -3.22
C ALA A 361 -18.24 -2.09 -4.16
N PRO A 362 -17.00 -2.27 -3.69
CA PRO A 362 -15.95 -2.91 -4.47
C PRO A 362 -16.29 -4.36 -4.75
N VAL A 363 -15.96 -4.84 -5.95
CA VAL A 363 -16.27 -6.21 -6.38
C VAL A 363 -15.04 -6.85 -6.99
N LEU A 364 -14.70 -8.04 -6.50
CA LEU A 364 -13.78 -8.97 -7.14
C LEU A 364 -14.62 -10.04 -7.85
N SER A 365 -14.42 -10.19 -9.15
CA SER A 365 -15.16 -11.17 -9.96
C SER A 365 -14.20 -12.18 -10.58
N MET A 366 -14.62 -13.43 -10.70
CA MET A 366 -13.87 -14.44 -11.45
C MET A 366 -14.82 -15.32 -12.25
N ASN A 367 -14.35 -15.80 -13.41
CA ASN A 367 -15.10 -16.73 -14.24
C ASN A 367 -14.56 -18.16 -14.08
N LYS A 368 -15.47 -19.12 -13.96
CA LYS A 368 -15.19 -20.56 -13.93
C LYS A 368 -16.10 -21.29 -14.91
N ARG A 369 -15.68 -22.46 -15.40
CA ARG A 369 -16.61 -23.41 -16.03
C ARG A 369 -17.51 -23.99 -14.95
N GLU A 370 -18.75 -24.29 -15.32
CA GLU A 370 -19.77 -24.86 -14.42
C GLU A 370 -19.26 -26.07 -13.63
N GLN A 371 -18.47 -26.96 -14.26
CA GLN A 371 -17.96 -28.18 -13.62
C GLN A 371 -16.98 -27.90 -12.46
N VAL A 372 -16.28 -26.76 -12.49
CA VAL A 372 -15.25 -26.40 -11.49
C VAL A 372 -15.65 -25.20 -10.64
N MET A 373 -16.90 -24.71 -10.75
CA MET A 373 -17.35 -23.50 -10.05
C MET A 373 -17.25 -23.63 -8.52
N ALA A 374 -17.42 -24.83 -7.97
CA ALA A 374 -17.31 -25.08 -6.53
C ALA A 374 -15.92 -24.71 -5.98
N SER A 375 -14.85 -24.96 -6.75
CA SER A 375 -13.49 -24.56 -6.36
C SER A 375 -13.33 -23.04 -6.31
N GLY A 376 -13.86 -22.32 -7.31
CA GLY A 376 -13.85 -20.86 -7.33
C GLY A 376 -14.64 -20.25 -6.16
N ARG A 377 -15.74 -20.89 -5.76
CA ARG A 377 -16.52 -20.47 -4.58
C ARG A 377 -15.70 -20.60 -3.31
N ARG A 378 -15.04 -21.75 -3.07
CA ARG A 378 -14.16 -21.96 -1.90
C ARG A 378 -12.97 -21.00 -1.88
N PHE A 379 -12.41 -20.69 -3.05
CA PHE A 379 -11.37 -19.66 -3.18
C PHE A 379 -11.87 -18.31 -2.66
N LEU A 380 -13.01 -17.82 -3.16
CA LEU A 380 -13.57 -16.53 -2.73
C LEU A 380 -14.02 -16.52 -1.26
N GLU A 381 -14.54 -17.63 -0.75
CA GLU A 381 -14.89 -17.80 0.68
C GLU A 381 -13.65 -17.73 1.57
N THR A 382 -12.51 -18.28 1.12
CA THR A 382 -11.23 -18.13 1.81
C THR A 382 -10.76 -16.68 1.83
N LEU A 383 -10.86 -15.97 0.70
CA LEU A 383 -10.54 -14.53 0.65
C LEU A 383 -11.44 -13.70 1.57
N ALA A 384 -12.74 -14.01 1.61
CA ALA A 384 -13.70 -13.36 2.50
C ALA A 384 -13.32 -13.55 3.98
N ARG A 385 -12.89 -14.77 4.35
CA ARG A 385 -12.41 -15.05 5.71
C ARG A 385 -11.12 -14.30 6.04
N TRP A 386 -10.13 -14.28 5.14
CA TRP A 386 -8.92 -13.49 5.34
C TRP A 386 -9.22 -11.99 5.45
N LEU A 387 -10.14 -11.45 4.65
CA LEU A 387 -10.63 -10.07 4.77
C LEU A 387 -11.25 -9.80 6.15
N GLY A 388 -11.94 -10.79 6.73
CA GLY A 388 -12.44 -10.73 8.11
C GLY A 388 -11.35 -10.49 9.16
N GLU A 389 -10.11 -10.98 8.93
CA GLU A 389 -8.96 -10.70 9.81
C GLU A 389 -8.52 -9.22 9.76
N PHE A 390 -8.98 -8.44 8.79
CA PHE A 390 -8.81 -6.99 8.70
C PHE A 390 -10.08 -6.22 9.05
N GLU A 391 -11.06 -6.90 9.66
CA GLU A 391 -12.39 -6.37 9.97
C GLU A 391 -13.14 -5.84 8.74
N VAL A 392 -12.83 -6.41 7.57
CA VAL A 392 -13.49 -6.10 6.30
C VAL A 392 -14.60 -7.12 6.05
N GLN A 393 -15.83 -6.62 6.08
CA GLN A 393 -17.05 -7.35 5.84
C GLN A 393 -17.35 -7.49 4.34
N THR A 394 -17.79 -8.69 3.96
CA THR A 394 -18.19 -9.04 2.60
C THR A 394 -19.62 -9.56 2.59
N ARG A 395 -20.30 -9.45 1.44
CA ARG A 395 -21.59 -10.11 1.22
C ARG A 395 -21.38 -11.58 0.82
N PRO A 396 -22.40 -12.44 0.95
CA PRO A 396 -22.36 -13.81 0.42
C PRO A 396 -21.95 -13.84 -1.06
N ILE A 397 -21.17 -14.86 -1.44
CA ILE A 397 -20.65 -15.01 -2.81
C ILE A 397 -21.83 -15.11 -3.78
N GLN A 398 -21.91 -14.14 -4.69
CA GLN A 398 -22.94 -14.11 -5.72
C GLN A 398 -22.49 -14.98 -6.90
N THR A 399 -23.46 -15.64 -7.54
CA THR A 399 -23.24 -16.49 -8.71
C THR A 399 -24.18 -16.06 -9.82
N ARG A 400 -23.64 -15.90 -11.03
CA ARG A 400 -24.41 -15.60 -12.23
C ARG A 400 -23.99 -16.54 -13.35
N MET A 401 -24.96 -17.16 -14.01
CA MET A 401 -24.74 -17.88 -15.25
C MET A 401 -24.50 -16.88 -16.38
N GLU A 402 -23.41 -17.06 -17.10
CA GLU A 402 -23.02 -16.24 -18.24
C GLU A 402 -23.21 -17.05 -19.54
N GLN A 403 -22.48 -16.70 -20.60
CA GLN A 403 -22.61 -17.32 -21.91
C GLN A 403 -22.24 -18.81 -21.93
N THR A 404 -22.85 -19.54 -22.87
CA THR A 404 -22.38 -20.85 -23.34
C THR A 404 -21.21 -20.63 -24.30
N ASN A 405 -20.13 -21.37 -24.08
CA ASN A 405 -18.91 -21.27 -24.85
C ASN A 405 -18.97 -22.18 -26.09
N ARG A 406 -18.02 -22.01 -27.02
CA ARG A 406 -17.97 -22.78 -28.28
C ARG A 406 -17.86 -24.30 -28.08
N ASP A 407 -17.29 -24.73 -26.95
CA ASP A 407 -17.16 -26.14 -26.56
C ASP A 407 -18.42 -26.69 -25.85
N GLY A 408 -19.52 -25.94 -25.81
CA GLY A 408 -20.76 -26.31 -25.12
C GLY A 408 -20.73 -26.11 -23.61
N SER A 409 -19.58 -25.78 -23.01
CA SER A 409 -19.48 -25.52 -21.57
C SER A 409 -20.12 -24.18 -21.20
N ARG A 410 -20.71 -24.08 -20.01
CA ARG A 410 -21.28 -22.82 -19.50
C ARG A 410 -20.28 -22.08 -18.63
N SER A 411 -20.14 -20.78 -18.87
CA SER A 411 -19.37 -19.89 -18.01
C SER A 411 -20.21 -19.45 -16.81
N VAL A 412 -19.60 -19.50 -15.64
CA VAL A 412 -20.19 -19.06 -14.37
C VAL A 412 -19.34 -17.94 -13.81
N ARG A 413 -19.95 -16.79 -13.56
CA ARG A 413 -19.30 -15.66 -12.89
C ARG A 413 -19.59 -15.72 -11.39
N LEU A 414 -18.54 -15.77 -10.60
CA LEU A 414 -18.58 -15.67 -9.14
C LEU A 414 -18.13 -14.28 -8.73
N ARG A 415 -18.81 -13.67 -7.76
CA ARG A 415 -18.50 -12.31 -7.29
C ARG A 415 -18.40 -12.26 -5.78
N LEU A 416 -17.26 -11.80 -5.29
CA LEU A 416 -17.05 -11.37 -3.91
C LEU A 416 -17.33 -9.86 -3.86
N VAL A 417 -18.41 -9.48 -3.15
CA VAL A 417 -18.83 -8.08 -3.01
C VAL A 417 -18.44 -7.59 -1.61
N ILE A 418 -17.62 -6.56 -1.54
CA ILE A 418 -17.20 -5.93 -0.28
C ILE A 418 -18.27 -4.94 0.16
N SER A 419 -18.59 -4.88 1.46
CA SER A 419 -19.60 -3.95 1.97
C SER A 419 -19.21 -2.49 1.66
N ALA A 420 -20.18 -1.70 1.18
CA ALA A 420 -20.01 -0.28 0.89
C ALA A 420 -20.17 0.63 2.12
N ALA A 421 -20.28 0.06 3.32
CA ALA A 421 -20.32 0.84 4.55
C ALA A 421 -19.03 1.68 4.68
N PRO A 422 -19.09 2.98 5.03
CA PRO A 422 -17.91 3.85 5.06
C PRO A 422 -16.74 3.29 5.87
N ASP A 423 -16.97 2.85 7.11
CA ASP A 423 -15.92 2.24 7.95
C ASP A 423 -15.30 1.00 7.31
N ASN A 424 -16.12 0.20 6.62
CA ASN A 424 -15.66 -1.01 5.95
C ASN A 424 -14.73 -0.69 4.77
N LEU A 425 -15.06 0.35 4.00
CA LEU A 425 -14.24 0.82 2.89
C LEU A 425 -12.94 1.47 3.37
N ILE A 426 -12.99 2.22 4.48
CA ILE A 426 -11.80 2.77 5.13
C ILE A 426 -10.87 1.62 5.54
N ARG A 427 -11.36 0.63 6.29
CA ARG A 427 -10.55 -0.53 6.72
C ARG A 427 -9.97 -1.31 5.53
N LEU A 428 -10.75 -1.51 4.47
CA LEU A 428 -10.28 -2.17 3.25
C LEU A 428 -9.06 -1.46 2.67
N TRP A 429 -9.15 -0.15 2.44
CA TRP A 429 -8.13 0.58 1.70
C TRP A 429 -6.96 1.05 2.57
N GLU A 430 -7.18 1.33 3.86
CA GLU A 430 -6.12 1.66 4.81
C GLU A 430 -5.27 0.45 5.18
N ASN A 431 -5.89 -0.72 5.39
CA ASN A 431 -5.17 -1.89 5.90
C ASN A 431 -4.71 -2.83 4.75
N VAL A 432 -5.52 -2.98 3.68
CA VAL A 432 -5.24 -3.93 2.58
C VAL A 432 -4.86 -3.21 1.28
N GLY A 433 -5.59 -2.18 0.85
CA GLY A 433 -5.21 -1.36 -0.31
C GLY A 433 -4.95 -2.15 -1.60
N TYR A 434 -4.05 -1.62 -2.45
CA TYR A 434 -3.69 -2.21 -3.75
C TYR A 434 -2.18 -2.27 -3.95
N GLU A 435 -1.70 -3.39 -4.48
CA GLU A 435 -0.35 -3.54 -5.03
C GLU A 435 -0.41 -3.65 -6.56
N TYR A 436 0.67 -3.30 -7.25
CA TYR A 436 0.78 -3.40 -8.72
C TYR A 436 -0.32 -2.67 -9.50
N ASN A 437 -0.90 -1.61 -8.91
CA ASN A 437 -1.84 -0.74 -9.60
C ASN A 437 -1.80 0.68 -9.01
N ALA A 438 -0.98 1.55 -9.58
CA ALA A 438 -0.74 2.90 -9.09
C ALA A 438 -2.03 3.74 -9.07
N LYS A 439 -2.84 3.64 -10.13
CA LYS A 439 -4.12 4.37 -10.23
C LYS A 439 -5.11 3.95 -9.15
N ARG A 440 -5.32 2.64 -8.95
CA ARG A 440 -6.23 2.13 -7.90
C ARG A 440 -5.71 2.48 -6.52
N ARG A 441 -4.39 2.42 -6.30
CA ARG A 441 -3.75 2.83 -5.04
C ARG A 441 -4.00 4.31 -4.73
N TYR A 442 -3.82 5.21 -5.71
CA TYR A 442 -4.12 6.63 -5.56
C TYR A 442 -5.59 6.87 -5.22
N LEU A 443 -6.51 6.30 -6.01
CA LEU A 443 -7.95 6.45 -5.76
C LEU A 443 -8.36 5.91 -4.40
N ALA A 444 -7.74 4.81 -3.93
CA ALA A 444 -8.02 4.23 -2.63
C ALA A 444 -7.56 5.15 -1.50
N ALA A 445 -6.36 5.71 -1.61
CA ALA A 445 -5.82 6.68 -0.67
C ALA A 445 -6.72 7.93 -0.56
N ALA A 446 -7.15 8.48 -1.70
CA ALA A 446 -8.08 9.61 -1.72
C ALA A 446 -9.46 9.24 -1.15
N ALA A 447 -9.98 8.06 -1.49
CA ALA A 447 -11.27 7.58 -1.01
C ALA A 447 -11.31 7.42 0.52
N VAL A 448 -10.21 6.95 1.14
CA VAL A 448 -10.07 6.89 2.60
C VAL A 448 -10.26 8.28 3.22
N GLN A 449 -9.51 9.27 2.74
CA GLN A 449 -9.54 10.63 3.29
C GLN A 449 -10.91 11.28 3.08
N TYR A 450 -11.49 11.10 1.89
CA TYR A 450 -12.84 11.54 1.56
C TYR A 450 -13.90 10.93 2.50
N LEU A 451 -13.84 9.62 2.76
CA LEU A 451 -14.79 8.94 3.65
C LEU A 451 -14.64 9.40 5.11
N LYS A 452 -13.41 9.60 5.60
CA LYS A 452 -13.14 10.12 6.95
C LYS A 452 -13.72 11.53 7.14
N ILE A 453 -13.45 12.44 6.19
CA ILE A 453 -14.03 13.80 6.19
C ILE A 453 -15.55 13.73 6.14
N LYS A 454 -16.10 12.87 5.28
CA LYS A 454 -17.55 12.65 5.18
C LYS A 454 -18.16 12.16 6.50
N GLN A 455 -17.50 11.25 7.22
CA GLN A 455 -17.99 10.76 8.51
C GLN A 455 -17.93 11.84 9.58
N LYS A 456 -16.83 12.60 9.67
CA LYS A 456 -16.74 13.77 10.56
C LYS A 456 -17.84 14.79 10.27
N HIS A 457 -18.12 15.04 8.99
CA HIS A 457 -19.19 15.93 8.55
C HIS A 457 -20.59 15.44 8.98
N ILE A 458 -20.86 14.14 8.79
CA ILE A 458 -22.13 13.54 9.24
C ILE A 458 -22.26 13.61 10.77
N ALA A 459 -21.19 13.31 11.51
CA ALA A 459 -21.18 13.37 12.97
C ALA A 459 -21.41 14.80 13.49
N ALA A 460 -20.77 15.80 12.89
CA ALA A 460 -20.96 17.21 13.24
C ALA A 460 -22.44 17.63 13.05
N ARG A 461 -23.06 17.21 11.95
CA ARG A 461 -24.49 17.47 11.70
C ARG A 461 -25.40 16.71 12.66
N GLU A 462 -25.01 15.52 13.09
CA GLU A 462 -25.75 14.74 14.08
C GLU A 462 -25.71 15.42 15.44
N ASN A 463 -24.54 15.87 15.87
CA ASN A 463 -24.36 16.65 17.10
C ASN A 463 -25.19 17.95 17.05
N ALA A 464 -25.12 18.70 15.95
CA ALA A 464 -25.92 19.91 15.77
C ALA A 464 -27.44 19.62 15.83
N ALA A 465 -27.89 18.47 15.32
CA ALA A 465 -29.29 18.06 15.42
C ALA A 465 -29.70 17.75 16.87
N GLN A 466 -28.83 17.09 17.64
CA GLN A 466 -29.06 16.78 19.06
C GLN A 466 -29.05 18.06 19.92
N GLU A 467 -28.09 18.96 19.67
CA GLU A 467 -27.98 20.25 20.36
C GLU A 467 -29.20 21.13 20.06
N ALA A 468 -29.64 21.19 18.81
CA ALA A 468 -30.86 21.90 18.44
C ALA A 468 -32.10 21.36 19.17
N GLN A 469 -32.21 20.04 19.35
CA GLN A 469 -33.31 19.44 20.11
C GLN A 469 -33.22 19.78 21.60
N ALA A 470 -32.01 19.83 22.17
CA ALA A 470 -31.81 20.19 23.57
C ALA A 470 -32.20 21.66 23.82
N LEU A 471 -31.67 22.60 23.03
CA LEU A 471 -31.98 24.03 23.12
C LEU A 471 -33.47 24.32 22.89
N ALA A 472 -34.11 23.60 21.97
CA ALA A 472 -35.55 23.75 21.75
C ALA A 472 -36.38 23.31 22.97
N ARG A 473 -35.95 22.28 23.72
CA ARG A 473 -36.61 21.87 24.98
C ARG A 473 -36.43 22.90 26.08
N GLU A 474 -35.36 23.68 26.03
CA GLU A 474 -35.10 24.81 26.94
C GLU A 474 -35.84 26.10 26.53
N GLY A 475 -36.62 26.06 25.44
CA GLY A 475 -37.45 27.18 24.98
C GLY A 475 -36.71 28.20 24.10
N VAL A 476 -35.48 27.90 23.67
CA VAL A 476 -34.73 28.75 22.74
C VAL A 476 -35.41 28.76 21.36
N SER A 477 -35.50 29.94 20.74
CA SER A 477 -36.15 30.08 19.44
C SER A 477 -35.32 29.40 18.32
N VAL A 478 -36.00 28.90 17.28
CA VAL A 478 -35.33 28.31 16.11
C VAL A 478 -34.37 29.30 15.44
N GLY A 479 -34.68 30.60 15.47
CA GLY A 479 -33.81 31.64 14.93
C GLY A 479 -32.49 31.71 15.69
N ASP A 480 -32.54 31.70 17.01
CA ASP A 480 -31.37 31.79 17.87
C ASP A 480 -30.54 30.49 17.81
N ILE A 481 -31.19 29.33 17.75
CA ILE A 481 -30.52 28.03 17.54
C ILE A 481 -29.80 28.00 16.18
N ALA A 482 -30.44 28.51 15.13
CA ALA A 482 -29.81 28.56 13.80
C ALA A 482 -28.62 29.54 13.78
N ALA A 483 -28.69 30.63 14.55
CA ALA A 483 -27.58 31.58 14.69
C ALA A 483 -26.41 30.99 15.49
N SER A 484 -26.67 30.27 16.58
CA SER A 484 -25.63 29.64 17.39
C SER A 484 -24.90 28.51 16.64
N LEU A 485 -25.59 27.82 15.73
CA LEU A 485 -25.05 26.70 14.95
C LEU A 485 -24.59 27.07 13.54
N ALA A 486 -24.52 28.37 13.20
CA ALA A 486 -24.25 28.85 11.83
C ALA A 486 -22.90 28.38 11.23
N GLY A 487 -21.96 27.89 12.04
CA GLY A 487 -20.67 27.32 11.60
C GLY A 487 -20.67 25.82 11.31
N VAL A 488 -21.73 25.07 11.67
CA VAL A 488 -21.73 23.60 11.64
C VAL A 488 -22.34 23.07 10.34
N GLU A 489 -22.04 23.65 9.18
CA GLU A 489 -22.58 23.25 7.86
C GLU A 489 -24.08 22.83 7.86
N VAL A 490 -24.90 23.44 8.73
CA VAL A 490 -26.33 23.17 8.90
C VAL A 490 -27.09 24.44 8.53
N ASN A 491 -28.26 24.28 7.93
CA ASN A 491 -29.12 25.42 7.58
C ASN A 491 -30.37 25.43 8.46
N ARG A 492 -31.09 26.55 8.49
CA ARG A 492 -32.32 26.70 9.28
C ARG A 492 -33.32 25.56 9.06
N ARG A 493 -33.52 25.15 7.79
CA ARG A 493 -34.41 24.03 7.46
C ARG A 493 -33.95 22.70 8.08
N PHE A 494 -32.64 22.46 8.17
CA PHE A 494 -32.09 21.29 8.85
C PHE A 494 -32.43 21.31 10.35
N ILE A 495 -32.34 22.48 10.99
CA ILE A 495 -32.66 22.70 12.41
C ILE A 495 -34.16 22.45 12.66
N GLU A 496 -35.03 23.11 11.89
CA GLU A 496 -36.49 22.96 11.98
C GLU A 496 -36.93 21.50 11.87
N ARG A 497 -36.41 20.76 10.88
CA ARG A 497 -36.72 19.33 10.72
C ARG A 497 -36.22 18.49 11.89
N SER A 498 -35.07 18.83 12.44
CA SER A 498 -34.49 18.08 13.56
C SER A 498 -35.32 18.28 14.85
N ILE A 499 -35.89 19.47 15.06
CA ILE A 499 -36.76 19.78 16.21
C ILE A 499 -38.16 19.21 16.04
N TYR A 500 -38.82 19.46 14.89
CA TYR A 500 -40.26 19.22 14.73
C TYR A 500 -40.60 17.85 14.14
N GLU A 501 -39.81 17.32 13.21
CA GLU A 501 -40.10 16.04 12.54
C GLU A 501 -39.44 14.85 13.24
N GLY A 502 -38.35 15.10 13.97
CA GLY A 502 -37.46 14.06 14.47
C GLY A 502 -36.70 13.33 13.36
N ARG A 503 -35.68 12.55 13.72
CA ARG A 503 -34.87 11.77 12.77
C ARG A 503 -34.91 10.29 13.09
N LYS A 504 -35.24 9.47 12.09
CA LYS A 504 -35.17 8.00 12.16
C LYS A 504 -33.80 7.44 11.77
N THR A 505 -33.00 8.24 11.07
CA THR A 505 -31.67 7.87 10.56
C THR A 505 -30.71 9.04 10.68
N ALA A 506 -29.40 8.73 10.67
CA ALA A 506 -28.34 9.71 10.69
C ALA A 506 -28.50 10.76 9.55
N PRO A 507 -28.08 12.02 9.78
CA PRO A 507 -28.12 13.04 8.75
C PRO A 507 -27.33 12.66 7.51
N ARG A 508 -27.84 13.06 6.34
CA ARG A 508 -27.06 13.05 5.10
C ARG A 508 -26.08 14.22 5.10
N VAL A 509 -25.04 14.09 4.27
CA VAL A 509 -24.12 15.19 3.95
C VAL A 509 -24.88 16.43 3.47
N ALA A 510 -24.23 17.59 3.57
CA ALA A 510 -24.79 18.85 3.11
C ALA A 510 -24.83 18.86 1.58
N GLN A 511 -25.68 19.69 0.97
CA GLN A 511 -25.68 19.86 -0.49
C GLN A 511 -24.37 20.47 -1.01
N THR A 512 -23.69 21.23 -0.16
CA THR A 512 -22.37 21.83 -0.40
C THR A 512 -21.21 20.85 -0.22
N PHE A 513 -21.47 19.63 0.29
CA PHE A 513 -20.42 18.65 0.49
C PHE A 513 -19.91 18.16 -0.88
N PRO A 514 -18.59 18.21 -1.14
CA PRO A 514 -18.04 17.98 -2.47
C PRO A 514 -18.33 16.56 -2.97
N ALA A 515 -18.52 16.43 -4.27
CA ALA A 515 -18.50 15.13 -4.93
C ALA A 515 -17.12 14.49 -4.82
N PHE A 516 -17.04 13.16 -4.88
CA PHE A 516 -15.72 12.49 -4.84
C PHE A 516 -14.81 12.92 -6.01
N SER A 517 -15.38 13.20 -7.19
CA SER A 517 -14.61 13.72 -8.33
C SER A 517 -14.04 15.12 -8.09
N GLU A 518 -14.78 15.97 -7.37
CA GLU A 518 -14.32 17.31 -6.99
C GLU A 518 -13.26 17.25 -5.89
N PHE A 519 -13.32 16.24 -5.01
CA PHE A 519 -12.30 16.01 -4.00
C PHE A 519 -10.95 15.55 -4.59
N LEU A 520 -10.95 14.98 -5.80
CA LEU A 520 -9.73 14.52 -6.47
C LEU A 520 -8.95 15.64 -7.19
N THR A 521 -9.56 16.82 -7.34
CA THR A 521 -9.00 18.01 -7.99
C THR A 521 -8.60 19.02 -6.94
#